data_AF-A0A6S6T5D4-F1
#
_entry.id   AF-A0A6S6T5D4-F1
#
_cell.length_a   1.000
_cell.length_b   1.000
_cell.length_c   1.000
_cell.angle_alpha   90.00
_cell.angle_beta   90.00
_cell.angle_gamma   90.00
#
_symmetry.space_group_name_H-M   'P 1'
#
loop_
_entity.id
_entity.type
_entity.pdbx_description
1 polymer ?
#
loop_
_entity_poly.entity_id
_entity_poly.type
_entity_poly.pdbx_seq_one_letter_code
_entity_poly.pdbx_strand_id
1 'polypeptide(L)'
;MNKKMIFMVLAIATVFGLSGCGGSNNKHHNDELVTLFLVDENGYSYGGIPYKCDSMTRWETTLNNGEFTFLPPDNCLFDFDGLDGVYGDSFDDVVRIVDYTHDGKGDIPYECALFGVSSTYGDGSFDYNVDDACVFYL
;
A
#
# COMPACT_ATOMS: atom_id res chain seq x y z
N MET A 1 -23.13 -51.05 -53.01
CA MET A 1 -22.52 -49.78 -52.55
C MET A 1 -22.80 -48.74 -53.64
N ASN A 2 -23.55 -47.65 -53.50
CA ASN A 2 -24.04 -46.89 -52.35
C ASN A 2 -25.34 -46.16 -52.74
N LYS A 3 -26.32 -46.12 -51.84
CA LYS A 3 -27.49 -45.23 -51.86
C LYS A 3 -27.04 -43.80 -51.63
N LYS A 4 -27.64 -42.80 -52.30
CA LYS A 4 -27.90 -41.46 -51.70
C LYS A 4 -29.20 -40.86 -52.24
N MET A 5 -30.26 -41.03 -51.45
CA MET A 5 -31.38 -40.11 -51.37
C MET A 5 -31.00 -38.91 -50.50
N ILE A 6 -31.84 -37.86 -50.58
CA ILE A 6 -32.29 -36.94 -49.49
C ILE A 6 -32.08 -35.48 -49.92
N PHE A 7 -33.11 -34.76 -50.40
CA PHE A 7 -34.26 -34.14 -49.71
C PHE A 7 -33.88 -32.99 -48.74
N MET A 8 -33.93 -31.79 -49.29
CA MET A 8 -34.72 -30.61 -48.87
C MET A 8 -34.95 -30.35 -47.36
N VAL A 9 -34.26 -29.30 -46.90
CA VAL A 9 -34.70 -28.15 -46.07
C VAL A 9 -35.85 -28.35 -45.08
N LEU A 10 -35.56 -28.11 -43.80
CA LEU A 10 -36.46 -27.37 -42.92
C LEU A 10 -35.64 -26.51 -41.94
N ALA A 11 -35.81 -25.20 -42.04
CA ALA A 11 -35.26 -24.22 -41.10
C ALA A 11 -36.20 -24.09 -39.89
N ILE A 12 -35.65 -24.21 -38.68
CA ILE A 12 -36.32 -23.76 -37.45
C ILE A 12 -35.30 -22.96 -36.67
N ALA A 13 -35.49 -21.64 -36.67
CA ALA A 13 -34.83 -20.73 -35.75
C ALA A 13 -35.46 -20.89 -34.37
N THR A 14 -34.64 -21.20 -33.36
CA THR A 14 -34.96 -20.90 -31.96
C THR A 14 -33.73 -20.25 -31.33
N VAL A 15 -33.98 -19.11 -30.70
CA VAL A 15 -32.98 -18.22 -30.13
C VAL A 15 -32.97 -18.40 -28.61
N PHE A 16 -31.81 -18.13 -28.03
CA PHE A 16 -31.52 -17.84 -26.62
C PHE A 16 -31.36 -19.01 -25.66
N GLY A 17 -30.10 -19.17 -25.25
CA GLY A 17 -29.65 -19.97 -24.14
C GLY A 17 -28.13 -19.90 -23.98
N LEU A 18 -27.57 -18.69 -23.95
CA LEU A 18 -26.19 -18.45 -23.51
C LEU A 18 -26.09 -18.90 -22.04
N SER A 19 -25.73 -20.15 -21.82
CA SER A 19 -25.03 -20.57 -20.62
C SER A 19 -23.56 -20.74 -20.98
N GLY A 20 -22.95 -19.61 -21.36
CA GLY A 20 -21.52 -19.46 -21.23
C GLY A 20 -21.19 -19.67 -19.76
N CYS A 21 -20.53 -20.79 -19.47
CA CYS A 21 -19.86 -21.03 -18.21
C CYS A 21 -18.86 -19.88 -18.04
N GLY A 22 -19.27 -18.87 -17.29
CA GLY A 22 -18.50 -17.67 -17.04
C GLY A 22 -17.17 -18.08 -16.44
N GLY A 23 -16.11 -17.78 -17.19
CA GLY A 23 -14.75 -17.82 -16.70
C GLY A 23 -14.74 -17.16 -15.33
N SER A 24 -14.36 -17.96 -14.34
CA SER A 24 -13.97 -17.46 -13.05
C SER A 24 -12.80 -16.52 -13.32
N ASN A 25 -13.12 -15.22 -13.44
CA ASN A 25 -12.15 -14.17 -13.24
C ASN A 25 -11.75 -14.30 -11.77
N ASN A 26 -10.80 -15.20 -11.50
CA ASN A 26 -9.83 -14.94 -10.46
C ASN A 26 -9.25 -13.59 -10.85
N LYS A 27 -9.82 -12.52 -10.27
CA LYS A 27 -9.06 -11.31 -10.07
C LYS A 27 -7.92 -11.76 -9.18
N HIS A 28 -6.84 -12.21 -9.81
CA HIS A 28 -5.53 -12.15 -9.22
C HIS A 28 -5.35 -10.66 -8.94
N HIS A 29 -5.78 -10.25 -7.75
CA HIS A 29 -5.15 -9.12 -7.12
C HIS A 29 -3.69 -9.56 -7.02
N ASN A 30 -2.87 -9.05 -7.94
CA ASN A 30 -1.44 -9.04 -7.74
C ASN A 30 -1.27 -8.10 -6.56
N ASP A 31 -1.36 -8.70 -5.38
CA ASP A 31 -1.00 -8.13 -4.10
C ASP A 31 0.52 -7.91 -4.16
N GLU A 32 0.94 -6.89 -4.93
CA GLU A 32 2.34 -6.52 -5.09
C GLU A 32 2.75 -5.72 -3.88
N LEU A 33 3.74 -6.25 -3.16
CA LEU A 33 4.31 -5.58 -2.00
C LEU A 33 4.96 -4.27 -2.44
N VAL A 34 4.65 -3.19 -1.71
CA VAL A 34 5.28 -1.89 -1.88
C VAL A 34 6.31 -1.70 -0.79
N THR A 35 7.47 -1.17 -1.16
CA THR A 35 8.59 -0.90 -0.25
C THR A 35 8.93 0.58 -0.26
N LEU A 36 9.00 1.18 0.91
CA LEU A 36 9.36 2.57 1.16
C LEU A 36 10.40 2.64 2.28
N PHE A 37 10.93 3.83 2.53
CA PHE A 37 12.01 4.05 3.48
C PHE A 37 11.71 5.23 4.39
N LEU A 38 12.07 5.10 5.67
CA LEU A 38 12.10 6.20 6.63
C LEU A 38 13.52 6.79 6.68
N VAL A 39 13.63 8.09 6.38
CA VAL A 39 14.89 8.83 6.39
C VAL A 39 14.71 10.19 7.06
N ASP A 40 15.80 10.83 7.49
CA ASP A 40 15.79 12.22 7.93
C ASP A 40 15.90 13.21 6.74
N GLU A 41 15.92 14.50 7.05
CA GLU A 41 16.09 15.57 6.05
C GLU A 41 17.41 15.48 5.25
N ASN A 42 18.45 14.86 5.80
CA ASN A 42 19.76 14.66 5.20
C ASN A 42 19.89 13.31 4.46
N GLY A 43 18.86 12.46 4.53
CA GLY A 43 18.84 11.12 3.93
C GLY A 43 19.45 10.03 4.81
N TYR A 44 19.70 10.27 6.10
CA TYR A 44 20.07 9.22 7.04
C TYR A 44 18.87 8.37 7.41
N SER A 45 19.04 7.04 7.36
CA SER A 45 17.96 6.09 7.55
C SER A 45 17.54 5.91 9.02
N TYR A 46 16.23 5.80 9.27
CA TYR A 46 15.66 5.39 10.55
C TYR A 46 15.39 3.89 10.60
N GLY A 47 16.42 3.13 10.96
CA GLY A 47 16.32 1.69 11.20
C GLY A 47 15.88 1.34 12.62
N GLY A 48 15.14 0.24 12.77
CA GLY A 48 14.69 -0.26 14.07
C GLY A 48 13.36 0.33 14.56
N ILE A 49 12.67 1.13 13.75
CA ILE A 49 11.36 1.71 14.09
C ILE A 49 10.31 0.59 14.06
N PRO A 50 9.63 0.29 15.17
CA PRO A 50 8.59 -0.73 15.19
C PRO A 50 7.39 -0.30 14.34
N TYR A 51 6.86 -1.23 13.56
CA TYR A 51 5.63 -1.00 12.82
C TYR A 51 4.79 -2.27 12.68
N LYS A 52 3.50 -2.08 12.43
CA LYS A 52 2.56 -3.17 12.15
C LYS A 52 1.48 -2.70 11.20
N CYS A 53 1.32 -3.43 10.11
CA CYS A 53 0.22 -3.22 9.18
C CYS A 53 -0.96 -4.18 9.42
N ASP A 54 -2.15 -3.84 8.93
CA ASP A 54 -3.36 -4.67 9.07
C ASP A 54 -3.17 -6.06 8.44
N SER A 55 -2.41 -6.15 7.35
CA SER A 55 -2.06 -7.41 6.69
C SER A 55 -1.08 -8.29 7.49
N MET A 56 -0.43 -7.74 8.53
CA MET A 56 0.63 -8.40 9.29
C MET A 56 0.11 -9.10 10.55
N THR A 57 0.63 -10.30 10.81
CA THR A 57 0.28 -11.06 12.04
C THR A 57 1.08 -10.63 13.26
N ARG A 58 2.24 -10.00 13.07
CA ARG A 58 3.18 -9.59 14.11
C ARG A 58 3.70 -8.20 13.81
N TRP A 59 4.23 -7.55 14.85
CA TRP A 59 5.03 -6.34 14.68
C TRP A 59 6.36 -6.69 14.02
N GLU A 60 6.82 -5.80 13.16
CA GLU A 60 8.14 -5.81 12.54
C GLU A 60 8.87 -4.52 12.90
N THR A 61 10.12 -4.39 12.46
CA THR A 61 10.94 -3.19 12.64
C THR A 61 11.53 -2.81 11.29
N THR A 62 11.63 -1.51 10.99
CA THR A 62 12.32 -1.05 9.79
C THR A 62 13.75 -1.63 9.75
N LEU A 63 14.21 -2.02 8.56
CA LEU A 63 15.58 -2.52 8.40
C LEU A 63 16.60 -1.39 8.65
N ASN A 64 17.89 -1.71 8.76
CA ASN A 64 18.94 -0.73 9.05
C ASN A 64 19.03 0.43 8.04
N ASN A 65 18.49 0.26 6.83
CA ASN A 65 18.36 1.29 5.80
C ASN A 65 17.00 2.04 5.84
N GLY A 66 16.23 1.88 6.92
CA GLY A 66 14.91 2.51 7.11
C GLY A 66 13.80 1.86 6.30
N GLU A 67 14.08 0.74 5.63
CA GLU A 67 13.15 0.05 4.74
C GLU A 67 11.98 -0.57 5.52
N PHE A 68 10.78 -0.41 4.98
CA PHE A 68 9.59 -1.16 5.37
C PHE A 68 8.79 -1.57 4.13
N THR A 69 8.10 -2.70 4.24
CA THR A 69 7.29 -3.26 3.16
C THR A 69 5.88 -3.53 3.65
N PHE A 70 4.89 -3.26 2.81
CA PHE A 70 3.47 -3.41 3.12
C PHE A 70 2.68 -3.86 1.90
N LEU A 71 1.40 -4.20 2.09
CA LEU A 71 0.53 -4.67 1.02
C LEU A 71 -0.63 -3.69 0.76
N PRO A 72 -0.54 -2.81 -0.25
CA PRO A 72 -1.59 -1.83 -0.49
C PRO A 72 -2.95 -2.45 -0.90
N PRO A 73 -4.08 -1.91 -0.45
CA PRO A 73 -4.16 -0.90 0.60
C PRO A 73 -3.88 -1.52 1.98
N ASP A 74 -3.03 -0.88 2.77
CA ASP A 74 -2.73 -1.29 4.14
C ASP A 74 -2.71 -0.08 5.08
N ASN A 75 -3.17 -0.27 6.31
CA ASN A 75 -2.95 0.73 7.35
C ASN A 75 -1.78 0.28 8.20
N CYS A 76 -0.71 1.04 8.21
CA CYS A 76 0.49 0.71 8.96
C CYS A 76 0.67 1.66 10.14
N LEU A 77 0.60 1.11 11.35
CA LEU A 77 0.92 1.81 12.59
C LEU A 77 2.43 1.77 12.83
N PHE A 78 3.04 2.94 12.94
CA PHE A 78 4.44 3.12 13.33
C PHE A 78 4.52 3.67 14.74
N ASP A 79 5.49 3.17 15.50
CA ASP A 79 5.79 3.62 16.86
C ASP A 79 7.04 4.51 16.82
N PHE A 80 6.84 5.83 16.96
CA PHE A 80 7.91 6.82 16.96
C PHE A 80 8.32 7.23 18.38
N ASP A 81 7.98 6.45 19.40
CA ASP A 81 8.36 6.73 20.80
C ASP A 81 9.86 7.04 20.92
N GLY A 82 10.17 8.23 21.44
CA GLY A 82 11.52 8.75 21.61
C GLY A 82 12.08 9.55 20.42
N LEU A 83 11.28 9.84 19.39
CA LEU A 83 11.62 10.75 18.28
C LEU A 83 10.62 11.92 18.27
N ASP A 84 11.10 13.16 18.22
CA ASP A 84 10.24 14.36 18.16
C ASP A 84 10.42 15.07 16.82
N GLY A 85 9.41 15.07 15.96
CA GLY A 85 9.51 15.57 14.60
C GLY A 85 8.40 16.53 14.25
N VAL A 86 8.53 17.81 14.60
CA VAL A 86 7.64 18.87 14.11
C VAL A 86 8.29 19.56 12.90
N TYR A 87 7.60 19.53 11.76
CA TYR A 87 8.13 20.10 10.53
C TYR A 87 8.41 21.60 10.67
N GLY A 88 9.65 21.99 10.34
CA GLY A 88 10.09 23.38 10.37
C GLY A 88 10.73 23.84 11.69
N ASP A 89 10.85 22.96 12.68
CA ASP A 89 11.76 23.17 13.81
C ASP A 89 13.15 22.59 13.46
N SER A 90 14.20 23.34 13.78
CA SER A 90 15.60 22.98 13.47
C SER A 90 16.24 22.04 14.50
N PHE A 91 15.52 21.71 15.58
CA PHE A 91 15.98 20.83 16.64
C PHE A 91 15.32 19.45 16.62
N ASP A 92 14.43 19.23 15.66
CA ASP A 92 13.52 18.09 15.63
C ASP A 92 13.99 17.04 14.63
N ASP A 93 13.72 15.78 14.96
CA ASP A 93 13.98 14.60 14.14
C ASP A 93 12.94 14.52 13.01
N VAL A 94 13.08 15.35 11.96
CA VAL A 94 12.13 15.34 10.83
C VAL A 94 12.26 14.04 10.05
N VAL A 95 11.31 13.12 10.24
CA VAL A 95 11.21 11.85 9.48
C VAL A 95 10.47 12.08 8.18
N ARG A 96 10.94 11.41 7.12
CA ARG A 96 10.37 11.43 5.78
C ARG A 96 10.13 10.03 5.27
N ILE A 97 8.97 9.80 4.66
CA ILE A 97 8.68 8.59 3.88
C ILE A 97 9.10 8.83 2.43
N VAL A 98 10.03 8.01 1.93
CA VAL A 98 10.58 8.12 0.56
C VAL A 98 10.54 6.78 -0.18
N ASP A 99 10.67 6.80 -1.52
CA ASP A 99 10.91 5.58 -2.30
C ASP A 99 12.40 5.25 -2.45
N TYR A 100 12.69 4.25 -3.28
CA TYR A 100 14.05 3.77 -3.58
C TYR A 100 14.93 4.82 -4.29
N THR A 101 14.35 5.88 -4.88
CA THR A 101 15.12 7.01 -5.43
C THR A 101 15.33 8.14 -4.41
N HIS A 102 14.88 7.94 -3.17
CA HIS A 102 14.83 8.93 -2.10
C HIS A 102 13.89 10.11 -2.41
N ASP A 103 12.93 9.90 -3.32
CA ASP A 103 11.90 10.88 -3.60
C ASP A 103 10.78 10.77 -2.56
N GLY A 104 10.43 11.92 -1.99
CA GLY A 104 9.38 12.06 -0.98
C GLY A 104 8.02 11.55 -1.43
N LYS A 105 7.32 10.86 -0.52
CA LYS A 105 5.93 10.44 -0.72
C LYS A 105 4.98 11.36 0.01
N GLY A 106 4.56 12.41 -0.70
CA GLY A 106 3.51 13.32 -0.24
C GLY A 106 2.10 12.74 -0.37
N ASP A 107 1.17 13.45 0.26
CA ASP A 107 -0.27 13.15 0.24
C ASP A 107 -0.65 11.77 0.81
N ILE A 108 0.24 11.11 1.56
CA ILE A 108 -0.11 9.92 2.35
C ILE A 108 -0.91 10.40 3.56
N PRO A 109 -2.19 10.03 3.70
CA PRO A 109 -2.96 10.37 4.88
C PRO A 109 -2.37 9.66 6.10
N TYR A 110 -2.38 10.33 7.25
CA TYR A 110 -1.97 9.71 8.51
C TYR A 110 -2.76 10.24 9.71
N GLU A 111 -2.75 9.48 10.79
CA GLU A 111 -3.33 9.83 12.09
C GLU A 111 -2.36 9.46 13.21
N CYS A 112 -1.86 10.46 13.94
CA CYS A 112 -1.04 10.28 15.13
C CYS A 112 -1.88 10.45 16.40
N ALA A 113 -1.56 9.67 17.44
CA ALA A 113 -2.34 9.61 18.67
C ALA A 113 -2.54 10.98 19.36
N LEU A 114 -1.53 11.86 19.33
CA LEU A 114 -1.53 13.17 19.96
C LEU A 114 -1.61 14.32 18.94
N PHE A 115 -0.90 14.21 17.82
CA PHE A 115 -0.92 15.27 16.78
C PHE A 115 -2.24 15.34 15.99
N GLY A 116 -2.95 14.22 15.87
CA GLY A 116 -4.22 14.12 15.14
C GLY A 116 -4.07 13.69 13.68
N VAL A 117 -5.01 14.10 12.83
CA VAL A 117 -5.14 13.64 11.43
C VAL A 117 -4.58 14.67 10.45
N SER A 118 -3.74 14.24 9.52
CA SER A 118 -3.17 15.09 8.46
C SER A 118 -2.72 14.25 7.25
N SER A 119 -1.86 14.80 6.39
CA SER A 119 -1.23 14.11 5.27
C SER A 119 0.25 14.51 5.13
N THR A 120 1.10 13.62 4.66
CA THR A 120 2.52 13.91 4.43
C THR A 120 2.71 15.08 3.45
N TYR A 121 3.73 15.91 3.68
CA TYR A 121 4.13 16.98 2.80
C TYR A 121 4.74 16.45 1.50
N GLY A 122 4.90 17.29 0.48
CA GLY A 122 5.39 16.87 -0.85
C GLY A 122 6.77 16.19 -0.84
N ASP A 123 7.58 16.41 0.18
CA ASP A 123 8.87 15.77 0.39
C ASP A 123 8.80 14.48 1.23
N GLY A 124 7.60 14.06 1.62
CA GLY A 124 7.32 12.88 2.44
C GLY A 124 7.45 13.10 3.94
N SER A 125 7.78 14.31 4.40
CA SER A 125 7.79 14.63 5.83
C SER A 125 6.37 14.66 6.40
N PHE A 126 6.25 14.51 7.70
CA PHE A 126 5.00 14.60 8.46
C PHE A 126 5.29 15.08 9.87
N ASP A 127 4.27 15.56 10.55
CA ASP A 127 4.37 16.04 11.92
C ASP A 127 3.96 14.94 12.90
N TYR A 128 4.72 14.80 13.96
CA TYR A 128 4.45 13.88 15.06
C TYR A 128 5.15 14.39 16.33
N ASN A 129 4.67 14.00 17.51
CA ASN A 129 5.31 14.33 18.78
C ASN A 129 6.17 13.18 19.30
N VAL A 130 7.05 13.48 20.27
CA VAL A 130 7.95 12.52 20.94
C VAL A 130 7.35 11.19 21.41
N ASP A 131 6.06 11.17 21.76
CA ASP A 131 5.34 10.01 22.29
C ASP A 131 4.29 9.47 21.30
N ASP A 132 4.36 9.83 20.01
CA ASP A 132 3.34 9.49 19.03
C ASP A 132 3.53 8.13 18.38
N ALA A 133 2.42 7.40 18.31
CA ALA A 133 2.24 6.31 17.36
C ALA A 133 1.31 6.81 16.24
N CYS A 134 1.73 6.62 14.99
CA CYS A 134 1.05 7.17 13.81
C CYS A 134 0.61 6.06 12.87
N VAL A 135 -0.66 6.06 12.48
CA VAL A 135 -1.21 5.19 11.45
C VAL A 135 -1.11 5.89 10.10
N PHE A 136 -0.44 5.28 9.13
CA PHE A 136 -0.43 5.72 7.73
C PHE A 136 -1.36 4.85 6.90
N TYR A 137 -2.15 5.49 6.05
CA TYR A 137 -3.10 4.84 5.15
C TYR A 137 -2.45 4.68 3.76
N LEU A 138 -1.81 3.51 3.53
CA LEU A 138 -0.87 3.24 2.43
C LEU A 138 -1.43 2.35 1.31
#